data_AF-A0A628IYM9-F1
#
_entry.id   AF-A0A628IYM9-F1
#
_cell.length_a   1.000
_cell.length_b   1.000
_cell.length_c   1.000
_cell.angle_alpha   90.00
_cell.angle_beta   90.00
_cell.angle_gamma   90.00
#
_symmetry.space_group_name_H-M   'P 1'
#
loop_
_entity.id
_entity.type
_entity.pdbx_description
1 polymer ?
#
loop_
_entity_poly.entity_id
_entity_poly.type
_entity_poly.pdbx_seq_one_letter_code
_entity_poly.pdbx_strand_id
1 'polypeptide(L)'
;MKLVLVNRQVILPESGTESFQCHASTLVRLPCGTLVAAWFAGLREGSEDTAIWLSRYEHNIWTTPQRVAAREGEAHWNPVLFYPSDKLWLFYKVGSDVHVWKTWFITSSDRGFTWSTPAPLVNDDILPRGPVKNKLLLASNGAWIAPGSIESPERWRAFVDRSSDEGKHWNISFVPLEPDNAISGTNVALWDGVKKGMLWECCLENLLRWDGVIQ
;
A
#
# COMPACT_ATOMS: atom_id res chain seq x y z
N MET A 1 -8.04 3.73 25.67
CA MET A 1 -7.11 2.59 25.72
C MET A 1 -5.70 3.14 25.77
N LYS A 2 -4.88 2.76 26.75
CA LYS A 2 -3.48 3.21 26.84
C LYS A 2 -2.61 2.21 26.08
N LEU A 3 -1.90 2.66 25.05
CA LEU A 3 -0.94 1.81 24.35
C LEU A 3 0.26 1.53 25.28
N VAL A 4 0.70 0.28 25.32
CA VAL A 4 1.87 -0.16 26.09
C VAL A 4 2.89 -0.69 25.10
N LEU A 5 4.14 -0.24 25.22
CA LEU A 5 5.24 -0.78 24.42
C LEU A 5 5.50 -2.23 24.86
N VAL A 6 5.26 -3.18 23.97
CA VAL A 6 5.53 -4.61 24.21
C VAL A 6 6.96 -4.99 23.80
N ASN A 7 7.43 -4.46 22.69
CA ASN A 7 8.75 -4.78 22.13
C ASN A 7 9.22 -3.66 21.20
N ARG A 8 10.54 -3.43 21.13
CA ARG A 8 11.20 -2.55 20.16
C ARG A 8 12.44 -3.25 19.63
N GLN A 9 12.53 -3.40 18.32
CA GLN A 9 13.68 -3.98 17.64
C GLN A 9 14.05 -3.14 16.42
N VAL A 10 15.32 -3.21 16.05
CA VAL A 10 15.87 -2.55 14.87
C VAL A 10 15.92 -3.56 13.74
N ILE A 11 15.35 -3.22 12.58
CA ILE A 11 15.37 -4.06 11.37
C ILE A 11 16.55 -3.70 10.47
N LEU A 12 16.78 -2.39 10.31
CA LEU A 12 17.89 -1.82 9.56
C LEU A 12 18.89 -1.21 10.54
N PRO A 13 20.11 -1.73 10.68
CA PRO A 13 21.15 -1.08 11.47
C PRO A 13 21.54 0.26 10.85
N GLU A 14 22.02 1.20 11.67
CA GLU A 14 22.56 2.48 11.17
C GLU A 14 23.73 2.21 10.22
N SER A 15 23.66 2.70 8.97
CA SER A 15 24.73 2.54 7.99
C SER A 15 25.91 3.45 8.38
N GLY A 16 27.08 2.84 8.55
CA GLY A 16 28.25 3.51 9.12
C GLY A 16 28.89 4.61 8.27
N THR A 17 28.58 4.72 6.97
CA THR A 17 29.25 5.69 6.07
C THR A 17 28.47 6.11 4.81
N GLU A 18 27.39 5.43 4.41
CA GLU A 18 26.62 5.75 3.18
C GLU A 18 25.20 6.22 3.50
N SER A 19 24.77 7.29 2.81
CA SER A 19 23.39 7.80 2.87
C SER A 19 22.44 6.74 2.34
N PHE A 20 21.72 6.06 3.22
CA PHE A 20 20.71 5.07 2.88
C PHE A 20 19.38 5.51 3.47
N GLN A 21 18.43 5.87 2.61
CA GLN A 21 17.12 6.34 3.02
C GLN A 21 16.11 5.19 2.91
N CYS A 22 15.24 5.06 3.91
CA CYS A 22 14.12 4.13 3.87
C CYS A 22 12.82 4.88 4.16
N HIS A 23 11.75 4.55 3.43
CA HIS A 23 10.48 5.25 3.55
C HIS A 23 9.28 4.37 3.15
N ALA A 24 8.07 4.88 3.41
CA ALA A 24 6.78 4.24 3.11
C ALA A 24 6.70 2.77 3.55
N SER A 25 6.90 2.53 4.85
CA SER A 25 6.81 1.18 5.40
C SER A 25 5.36 0.65 5.42
N THR A 26 5.24 -0.66 5.29
CA THR A 26 3.99 -1.43 5.37
C THR A 26 4.24 -2.72 6.14
N LEU A 27 3.20 -3.27 6.77
CA LEU A 27 3.29 -4.45 7.63
C LEU A 27 2.06 -5.33 7.39
N VAL A 28 2.18 -6.66 7.44
CA VAL A 28 1.02 -7.54 7.61
C VAL A 28 1.32 -8.60 8.65
N ARG A 29 0.29 -9.06 9.36
CA ARG A 29 0.35 -10.24 10.23
C ARG A 29 -0.27 -11.43 9.50
N LEU A 30 0.52 -12.48 9.31
CA LEU A 30 0.05 -13.73 8.70
C LEU A 30 -0.65 -14.61 9.75
N PRO A 31 -1.51 -15.57 9.33
CA PRO A 31 -2.22 -16.46 10.24
C PRO A 31 -1.33 -17.25 11.20
N CYS A 32 -0.11 -17.58 10.79
CA CYS A 32 0.89 -18.27 11.62
C CYS A 32 1.55 -17.35 12.67
N GLY A 33 1.16 -16.09 12.76
CA GLY A 33 1.70 -15.11 13.71
C GLY A 33 2.94 -14.36 13.21
N THR A 34 3.57 -14.80 12.11
CA THR A 34 4.65 -14.08 11.44
C THR A 34 4.20 -12.68 11.05
N LEU A 35 5.01 -11.67 11.36
CA LEU A 35 4.84 -10.34 10.78
C LEU A 35 5.72 -10.22 9.55
N VAL A 36 5.23 -9.57 8.51
CA VAL A 36 6.01 -9.25 7.31
C VAL A 36 6.00 -7.74 7.15
N ALA A 37 7.18 -7.13 7.16
CA ALA A 37 7.35 -5.69 6.95
C ALA A 37 8.05 -5.45 5.62
N ALA A 38 7.62 -4.43 4.88
CA ALA A 38 8.29 -3.99 3.67
C ALA A 38 8.40 -2.46 3.64
N TRP A 39 9.38 -1.95 2.92
CA TRP A 39 9.64 -0.53 2.70
C TRP A 39 10.45 -0.38 1.41
N PHE A 40 10.49 0.81 0.83
CA PHE A 40 11.49 1.08 -0.21
C PHE A 40 12.73 1.69 0.41
N ALA A 41 13.90 1.39 -0.15
CA ALA A 41 15.15 2.01 0.26
C ALA A 41 16.17 2.08 -0.87
N GLY A 42 17.04 3.10 -0.79
CA GLY A 42 18.12 3.41 -1.72
C GLY A 42 18.92 4.62 -1.26
N LEU A 43 19.79 5.15 -2.11
CA LEU A 43 20.63 6.32 -1.82
C LEU A 43 19.81 7.58 -1.51
N ARG A 44 18.74 7.79 -2.29
CA ARG A 44 17.82 8.91 -2.16
C ARG A 44 16.44 8.52 -2.64
N GLU A 45 15.40 9.10 -2.07
CA GLU A 45 14.05 8.99 -2.62
C GLU A 45 14.04 9.31 -4.14
N GLY A 46 13.57 8.34 -4.92
CA GLY A 46 13.48 8.39 -6.39
C GLY A 46 14.74 8.14 -7.19
N SER A 47 15.84 7.73 -6.55
CA SER A 47 17.00 7.26 -7.31
C SER A 47 16.76 5.89 -7.93
N GLU A 48 17.44 5.62 -9.05
CA GLU A 48 17.31 4.36 -9.82
C GLU A 48 17.77 3.11 -9.05
N ASP A 49 18.50 3.28 -7.95
CA ASP A 49 18.91 2.19 -7.05
C ASP A 49 17.84 1.85 -5.99
N THR A 50 16.76 2.64 -5.90
CA THR A 50 15.67 2.35 -4.97
C THR A 50 15.02 1.00 -5.29
N ALA A 51 14.85 0.19 -4.26
CA ALA A 51 14.29 -1.14 -4.35
C ALA A 51 13.29 -1.39 -3.23
N ILE A 52 12.43 -2.40 -3.39
CA ILE A 52 11.56 -2.87 -2.32
C ILE A 52 12.31 -3.89 -1.47
N TRP A 53 12.40 -3.60 -0.18
CA TRP A 53 13.02 -4.43 0.84
C TRP A 53 11.95 -5.00 1.75
N LEU A 54 12.22 -6.19 2.29
CA LEU A 54 11.30 -6.92 3.14
C LEU A 54 12.04 -7.65 4.25
N SER A 55 11.45 -7.67 5.44
CA SER A 55 11.90 -8.48 6.57
C SER A 55 10.71 -9.17 7.22
N ARG A 56 10.96 -10.36 7.79
CA ARG A 56 9.96 -11.21 8.42
C ARG A 56 10.29 -11.29 9.91
N TYR A 57 9.29 -11.15 10.76
CA TYR A 57 9.40 -11.31 12.21
C TYR A 57 8.93 -12.70 12.60
N GLU A 58 9.87 -13.54 13.02
CA GLU A 58 9.63 -14.93 13.41
C GLU A 58 10.48 -15.27 14.64
N HIS A 59 9.97 -16.11 15.54
CA HIS A 59 10.71 -16.53 16.74
C HIS A 59 11.30 -15.35 17.55
N ASN A 60 10.55 -14.25 17.64
CA ASN A 60 10.91 -13.01 18.31
C ASN A 60 12.10 -12.23 17.70
N ILE A 61 12.50 -12.52 16.47
CA ILE A 61 13.57 -11.82 15.76
C ILE A 61 13.13 -11.41 14.35
N TRP A 62 13.67 -10.30 13.86
CA TRP A 62 13.56 -9.92 12.44
C TRP A 62 14.63 -10.64 11.62
N THR A 63 14.26 -11.16 10.47
CA THR A 63 15.22 -11.71 9.50
C THR A 63 16.03 -10.58 8.86
N THR A 64 17.22 -10.90 8.36
CA THR A 64 17.99 -9.97 7.52
C THR A 64 17.12 -9.47 6.36
N PRO A 65 17.01 -8.14 6.15
CA PRO A 65 16.25 -7.58 5.04
C PRO A 65 16.65 -8.17 3.70
N GLN A 66 15.67 -8.55 2.90
CA GLN A 66 15.85 -9.08 1.55
C GLN A 66 15.29 -8.10 0.53
N ARG A 67 16.02 -7.91 -0.56
CA ARG A 67 15.55 -7.13 -1.72
C ARG A 67 14.62 -8.00 -2.55
N VAL A 68 13.33 -7.67 -2.60
CA VAL A 68 12.28 -8.51 -3.21
C VAL A 68 11.77 -7.97 -4.55
N ALA A 69 11.96 -6.68 -4.83
CA ALA A 69 11.69 -6.10 -6.14
C ALA A 69 12.72 -5.00 -6.45
N ALA A 70 13.38 -5.13 -7.60
CA ALA A 70 14.33 -4.16 -8.13
C ALA A 70 14.46 -4.39 -9.65
N ARG A 71 14.60 -3.30 -10.41
CA ARG A 71 14.89 -3.33 -11.85
C ARG A 71 15.93 -2.24 -12.11
N GLU A 72 16.96 -2.59 -12.88
CA GLU A 72 18.07 -1.69 -13.15
C GLU A 72 17.58 -0.44 -13.90
N GLY A 73 17.97 0.74 -13.44
CA GLY A 73 17.57 2.01 -14.04
C GLY A 73 16.13 2.46 -13.71
N GLU A 74 15.41 1.76 -12.83
CA GLU A 74 14.02 2.10 -12.47
C GLU A 74 13.85 2.27 -10.96
N ALA A 75 13.42 3.45 -10.53
CA ALA A 75 13.10 3.70 -9.13
C ALA A 75 11.85 2.93 -8.68
N HIS A 76 11.89 2.38 -7.46
CA HIS A 76 10.81 1.62 -6.82
C HIS A 76 10.32 2.31 -5.56
N TRP A 77 9.00 2.32 -5.36
CA TRP A 77 8.37 3.13 -4.32
C TRP A 77 7.21 2.45 -3.63
N ASN A 78 6.86 3.01 -2.47
CA ASN A 78 5.60 2.84 -1.74
C ASN A 78 5.04 1.41 -1.78
N PRO A 79 5.71 0.44 -1.13
CA PRO A 79 5.20 -0.90 -1.05
C PRO A 79 3.92 -0.96 -0.21
N VAL A 80 2.97 -1.80 -0.64
CA VAL A 80 1.75 -2.10 0.10
C VAL A 80 1.59 -3.61 0.18
N LEU A 81 1.73 -4.15 1.40
CA LEU A 81 1.46 -5.55 1.68
C LEU A 81 -0.03 -5.78 1.92
N PHE A 82 -0.55 -6.87 1.37
CA PHE A 82 -1.95 -7.26 1.49
C PHE A 82 -2.09 -8.78 1.54
N TYR A 83 -2.81 -9.30 2.52
CA TYR A 83 -3.02 -10.74 2.69
C TYR A 83 -4.52 -11.02 2.83
N PRO A 84 -5.26 -11.13 1.71
CA PRO A 84 -6.72 -11.30 1.73
C PRO A 84 -7.15 -12.69 2.17
N SER A 85 -6.35 -13.72 1.89
CA SER A 85 -6.73 -15.12 2.09
C SER A 85 -5.51 -16.03 2.26
N ASP A 86 -4.96 -16.56 1.18
CA ASP A 86 -3.91 -17.58 1.14
C ASP A 86 -2.59 -17.07 0.55
N LYS A 87 -2.66 -16.06 -0.31
CA LYS A 87 -1.51 -15.43 -0.96
C LYS A 87 -1.17 -14.08 -0.34
N LEU A 88 0.11 -13.84 -0.15
CA LEU A 88 0.64 -12.52 0.18
C LEU A 88 0.86 -11.73 -1.10
N TRP A 89 0.24 -10.56 -1.18
CA TRP A 89 0.41 -9.59 -2.24
C TRP A 89 1.33 -8.47 -1.77
N LEU A 90 2.21 -8.04 -2.67
CA LEU A 90 3.03 -6.85 -2.51
C LEU A 90 2.85 -5.99 -3.76
N PHE A 91 2.12 -4.90 -3.59
CA PHE A 91 2.00 -3.84 -4.60
C PHE A 91 3.11 -2.82 -4.40
N TYR A 92 3.62 -2.23 -5.47
CA TYR A 92 4.63 -1.18 -5.41
C TYR A 92 4.60 -0.33 -6.69
N LYS A 93 5.18 0.86 -6.64
CA LYS A 93 5.29 1.73 -7.82
C LYS A 93 6.66 1.59 -8.47
N VAL A 94 6.70 1.74 -9.78
CA VAL A 94 7.92 1.75 -10.60
C VAL A 94 7.87 2.92 -11.57
N GLY A 95 8.91 3.76 -11.58
CA GLY A 95 9.03 4.92 -12.46
C GLY A 95 9.89 6.04 -11.85
N SER A 96 10.29 7.02 -12.64
CA SER A 96 11.22 8.09 -12.22
C SER A 96 10.65 9.03 -11.16
N ASP A 97 9.33 9.22 -11.14
CA ASP A 97 8.65 10.15 -10.24
C ASP A 97 7.14 9.84 -10.15
N VAL A 98 6.45 10.61 -9.29
CA VAL A 98 5.03 10.44 -8.96
C VAL A 98 4.06 10.66 -10.13
N HIS A 99 4.50 11.29 -11.21
CA HIS A 99 3.66 11.61 -12.37
C HIS A 99 3.63 10.49 -13.42
N VAL A 100 4.69 9.68 -13.48
CA VAL A 100 4.85 8.64 -14.53
C VAL A 100 4.91 7.22 -13.98
N TRP A 101 5.02 7.06 -12.66
CA TRP A 101 5.10 5.74 -12.07
C TRP A 101 3.85 4.87 -12.31
N LYS A 102 4.08 3.57 -12.41
CA LYS A 102 3.03 2.57 -12.60
C LYS A 102 3.04 1.58 -11.47
N THR A 103 1.89 0.97 -11.21
CA THR A 103 1.76 -0.04 -10.17
C THR A 103 2.10 -1.40 -10.70
N TRP A 104 3.00 -2.05 -10.00
CA TRP A 104 3.37 -3.43 -10.18
C TRP A 104 2.97 -4.22 -8.94
N PHE A 105 2.86 -5.53 -9.11
CA PHE A 105 2.68 -6.42 -7.99
C PHE A 105 3.47 -7.71 -8.18
N ILE A 106 3.80 -8.31 -7.04
CA ILE A 106 4.28 -9.67 -6.92
C ILE A 106 3.45 -10.38 -5.84
N THR A 107 3.34 -11.70 -5.97
CA THR A 107 2.61 -12.55 -5.02
C THR A 107 3.49 -13.65 -4.47
N SER A 108 3.23 -14.06 -3.24
CA SER A 108 3.92 -15.15 -2.57
C SER A 108 2.89 -16.13 -2.01
N SER A 109 3.10 -17.42 -2.28
CA SER A 109 2.31 -18.54 -1.74
C SER A 109 3.01 -19.22 -0.55
N ASP A 110 4.19 -18.75 -0.17
CA ASP A 110 5.02 -19.32 0.88
C ASP A 110 5.38 -18.29 1.96
N ARG A 111 4.48 -17.33 2.23
CA ARG A 111 4.64 -16.36 3.34
C ARG A 111 5.82 -15.40 3.16
N GLY A 112 6.15 -15.05 1.91
CA GLY A 112 7.15 -14.06 1.54
C GLY A 112 8.57 -14.60 1.42
N PHE A 113 8.76 -15.91 1.29
CA PHE A 113 10.09 -16.50 1.01
C PHE A 113 10.42 -16.41 -0.48
N THR A 114 9.46 -16.72 -1.34
CA THR A 114 9.58 -16.61 -2.79
C THR A 114 8.43 -15.79 -3.37
N TRP A 115 8.68 -15.18 -4.53
CA TRP A 115 7.78 -14.25 -5.18
C TRP A 115 7.58 -14.62 -6.65
N SER A 116 6.38 -14.37 -7.16
CA SER A 116 6.06 -14.50 -8.58
C SER A 116 6.87 -13.53 -9.42
N THR A 117 6.92 -13.78 -10.74
CA THR A 117 7.35 -12.76 -11.69
C THR A 117 6.51 -11.48 -11.52
N PRO A 118 7.13 -10.29 -11.52
CA PRO A 118 6.41 -9.02 -11.51
C PRO A 118 5.42 -8.88 -12.66
N ALA A 119 4.24 -8.32 -12.36
CA ALA A 119 3.25 -7.94 -13.36
C ALA A 119 2.72 -6.52 -13.10
N PRO A 120 2.38 -5.75 -14.15
CA PRO A 120 1.67 -4.50 -13.98
C PRO A 120 0.26 -4.76 -13.45
N LEU A 121 -0.28 -3.85 -12.64
CA LEU A 121 -1.63 -3.99 -12.08
C LEU A 121 -2.73 -3.95 -13.16
N VAL A 122 -2.55 -3.07 -14.15
CA VAL A 122 -3.42 -2.93 -15.32
C VAL A 122 -2.52 -2.78 -16.53
N ASN A 123 -2.65 -3.69 -17.50
CA ASN A 123 -1.85 -3.65 -18.72
C ASN A 123 -2.14 -2.37 -19.50
N ASP A 124 -1.08 -1.77 -20.06
CA ASP A 124 -1.13 -0.60 -20.96
C ASP A 124 -1.79 0.66 -20.38
N ASP A 125 -2.03 0.71 -19.07
CA ASP A 125 -2.53 1.92 -18.41
C ASP A 125 -1.39 2.94 -18.19
N ILE A 126 -1.75 4.22 -18.28
CA ILE A 126 -0.86 5.36 -18.03
C ILE A 126 -1.07 5.95 -16.63
N LEU A 127 -2.16 5.59 -15.96
CA LEU A 127 -2.50 6.10 -14.64
C LEU A 127 -1.79 5.29 -13.53
N PRO A 128 -1.49 5.91 -12.38
CA PRO A 128 -0.88 5.25 -11.23
C PRO A 128 -1.90 4.43 -10.42
N ARG A 129 -2.61 3.49 -11.08
CA ARG A 129 -3.73 2.66 -10.57
C ARG A 129 -3.46 1.97 -9.23
N GLY A 130 -4.49 1.53 -8.53
CA GLY A 130 -4.36 0.74 -7.29
C GLY A 130 -3.69 1.50 -6.14
N PRO A 131 -3.15 0.78 -5.13
CA PRO A 131 -2.66 1.42 -3.92
C PRO A 131 -1.36 2.20 -4.21
N VAL A 132 -1.21 3.37 -3.58
CA VAL A 132 0.08 4.08 -3.54
C VAL A 132 0.77 3.77 -2.23
N LYS A 133 0.29 4.28 -1.08
CA LYS A 133 0.83 3.91 0.23
C LYS A 133 -0.15 3.14 1.13
N ASN A 134 -1.43 3.41 1.01
CA ASN A 134 -2.42 2.89 1.94
C ASN A 134 -2.87 1.48 1.56
N LYS A 135 -3.13 0.66 2.58
CA LYS A 135 -3.62 -0.71 2.40
C LYS A 135 -4.98 -0.74 1.75
N LEU A 136 -5.20 -1.80 0.97
CA LEU A 136 -6.50 -2.12 0.44
C LEU A 136 -7.46 -2.51 1.56
N LEU A 137 -8.73 -2.17 1.38
CA LEU A 137 -9.82 -2.72 2.16
C LEU A 137 -10.38 -3.96 1.45
N LEU A 138 -10.40 -5.09 2.14
CA LEU A 138 -11.17 -6.27 1.73
C LEU A 138 -12.58 -6.14 2.31
N ALA A 139 -13.56 -6.11 1.43
CA ALA A 139 -14.95 -5.93 1.81
C ALA A 139 -15.67 -7.22 2.17
N SER A 140 -16.80 -7.08 2.86
CA SER A 140 -17.72 -8.18 3.19
C SER A 140 -18.25 -8.94 1.98
N ASN A 141 -18.36 -8.32 0.80
CA ASN A 141 -18.73 -9.00 -0.44
C ASN A 141 -17.52 -9.49 -1.27
N GLY A 142 -16.32 -9.49 -0.69
CA GLY A 142 -15.09 -10.00 -1.31
C GLY A 142 -14.38 -9.02 -2.25
N ALA A 143 -14.94 -7.85 -2.56
CA ALA A 143 -14.26 -6.89 -3.42
C ALA A 143 -13.09 -6.20 -2.71
N TRP A 144 -12.05 -5.90 -3.48
CA TRP A 144 -10.85 -5.20 -3.02
C TRP A 144 -10.98 -3.74 -3.40
N ILE A 145 -10.79 -2.87 -2.42
CA ILE A 145 -10.83 -1.41 -2.58
C ILE A 145 -9.42 -0.87 -2.34
N ALA A 146 -8.79 -0.39 -3.39
CA ALA A 146 -7.47 0.22 -3.36
C ALA A 146 -7.57 1.75 -3.47
N PRO A 147 -7.17 2.51 -2.44
CA PRO A 147 -7.14 3.97 -2.53
C PRO A 147 -5.92 4.46 -3.31
N GLY A 148 -6.08 5.51 -4.10
CA GLY A 148 -4.98 6.13 -4.83
C GLY A 148 -5.23 7.60 -5.16
N SER A 149 -4.21 8.24 -5.72
CA SER A 149 -4.25 9.63 -6.19
C SER A 149 -3.55 9.76 -7.53
N ILE A 150 -4.03 10.69 -8.34
CA ILE A 150 -3.29 11.23 -9.48
C ILE A 150 -2.79 12.60 -9.07
N GLU A 151 -1.48 12.78 -9.10
CA GLU A 151 -0.81 14.03 -8.79
C GLU A 151 -0.38 14.69 -10.10
N SER A 152 -0.96 15.84 -10.43
CA SER A 152 -0.49 16.71 -11.50
C SER A 152 -0.09 18.07 -10.91
N PRO A 153 0.72 18.87 -11.62
CA PRO A 153 1.09 20.21 -11.17
C PRO A 153 -0.11 21.11 -10.85
N GLU A 154 -1.24 20.89 -11.55
CA GLU A 154 -2.45 21.70 -11.42
C GLU A 154 -3.42 21.15 -10.39
N ARG A 155 -3.44 19.83 -10.15
CA ARG A 155 -4.45 19.19 -9.29
C ARG A 155 -4.03 17.85 -8.72
N TRP A 156 -4.49 17.59 -7.51
CA TRP A 156 -4.50 16.26 -6.90
C TRP A 156 -5.90 15.68 -6.96
N ARG A 157 -6.04 14.47 -7.53
CA ARG A 157 -7.33 13.80 -7.64
C ARG A 157 -7.29 12.45 -6.97
N ALA A 158 -8.01 12.32 -5.86
CA ALA A 158 -8.23 11.04 -5.20
C ALA A 158 -9.14 10.14 -6.05
N PHE A 159 -8.82 8.85 -6.08
CA PHE A 159 -9.64 7.82 -6.69
C PHE A 159 -9.63 6.56 -5.83
N VAL A 160 -10.57 5.69 -6.15
CA VAL A 160 -10.68 4.35 -5.60
C VAL A 160 -10.69 3.37 -6.76
N ASP A 161 -9.76 2.42 -6.71
CA ASP A 161 -9.69 1.30 -7.62
C ASP A 161 -10.38 0.10 -7.00
N ARG A 162 -11.32 -0.50 -7.73
CA ARG A 162 -12.12 -1.63 -7.25
C ARG A 162 -11.90 -2.87 -8.10
N SER A 163 -11.53 -3.98 -7.46
CA SER A 163 -11.56 -5.31 -8.04
C SER A 163 -12.65 -6.15 -7.40
N SER A 164 -13.38 -6.94 -8.19
CA SER A 164 -14.42 -7.87 -7.71
C SER A 164 -14.06 -9.34 -7.94
N ASP A 165 -12.82 -9.60 -8.35
CA ASP A 165 -12.34 -10.89 -8.85
C ASP A 165 -10.91 -11.18 -8.40
N GLU A 166 -10.62 -10.81 -7.15
CA GLU A 166 -9.34 -11.09 -6.47
C GLU A 166 -8.13 -10.48 -7.20
N GLY A 167 -8.27 -9.23 -7.63
CA GLY A 167 -7.19 -8.43 -8.20
C GLY A 167 -6.91 -8.69 -9.68
N LYS A 168 -7.73 -9.50 -10.37
CA LYS A 168 -7.55 -9.80 -11.80
C LYS A 168 -7.93 -8.60 -12.68
N HIS A 169 -9.03 -7.92 -12.36
CA HIS A 169 -9.47 -6.73 -13.07
C HIS A 169 -9.80 -5.58 -12.11
N TRP A 170 -9.55 -4.35 -12.56
CA TRP A 170 -9.65 -3.15 -11.74
C TRP A 170 -10.45 -2.06 -12.45
N ASN A 171 -11.43 -1.49 -11.74
CA ASN A 171 -12.24 -0.37 -12.20
C ASN A 171 -11.99 0.85 -11.32
N ILE A 172 -11.56 1.95 -11.95
CA ILE A 172 -11.31 3.21 -11.26
C ILE A 172 -12.62 3.99 -11.07
N SER A 173 -12.76 4.62 -9.91
CA SER A 173 -13.83 5.56 -9.59
C SER A 173 -13.24 6.77 -8.89
N PHE A 174 -13.43 7.96 -9.44
CA PHE A 174 -12.94 9.19 -8.83
C PHE A 174 -13.81 9.60 -7.65
N VAL A 175 -13.18 10.09 -6.58
CA VAL A 175 -13.92 10.68 -5.46
C VAL A 175 -14.44 12.05 -5.93
N PRO A 176 -15.75 12.33 -5.85
CA PRO A 176 -16.33 13.59 -6.31
C PRO A 176 -16.06 14.70 -5.27
N LEU A 177 -14.80 15.06 -5.10
CA LEU A 177 -14.36 16.23 -4.34
C LEU A 177 -14.30 17.41 -5.30
N GLU A 178 -15.13 18.44 -5.06
CA GLU A 178 -15.07 19.74 -5.75
C GLU A 178 -13.96 20.58 -5.09
N PRO A 179 -12.82 20.84 -5.77
CA PRO A 179 -11.67 21.51 -5.15
C PRO A 179 -11.95 22.97 -4.76
N ASP A 180 -12.86 23.63 -5.49
CA ASP A 180 -13.14 25.07 -5.35
C ASP A 180 -14.25 25.37 -4.33
N ASN A 181 -14.98 24.35 -3.88
CA ASN A 181 -15.96 24.49 -2.82
C ASN A 181 -15.26 24.29 -1.48
N ALA A 182 -14.75 25.40 -0.92
CA ALA A 182 -14.36 25.43 0.48
C ALA A 182 -15.53 24.93 1.34
N ILE A 183 -15.41 23.72 1.89
CA ILE A 183 -16.39 23.20 2.85
C ILE A 183 -16.19 24.02 4.12
N SER A 184 -16.96 25.10 4.29
CA SER A 184 -17.00 25.86 5.54
C SER A 184 -17.64 24.97 6.62
N GLY A 185 -16.80 24.35 7.44
CA GLY A 185 -17.23 23.42 8.48
C GLY A 185 -17.98 24.10 9.62
N THR A 186 -19.30 24.22 9.50
CA THR A 186 -20.22 24.27 10.66
C THR A 186 -21.28 23.17 10.62
N ASN A 187 -21.45 22.50 9.47
CA ASN A 187 -22.37 21.37 9.34
C ASN A 187 -21.58 20.07 9.21
N VAL A 188 -21.55 19.29 10.29
CA VAL A 188 -21.31 17.84 10.23
C VAL A 188 -22.56 17.22 9.61
N ALA A 189 -22.82 17.51 8.33
CA ALA A 189 -23.88 16.83 7.60
C ALA A 189 -23.41 15.40 7.38
N LEU A 190 -24.05 14.44 8.05
CA LEU A 190 -23.87 13.02 7.76
C LEU A 190 -24.05 12.84 6.25
N TRP A 191 -23.01 12.35 5.56
CA TRP A 191 -23.01 12.15 4.11
C TRP A 191 -24.28 11.40 3.72
N ASP A 192 -24.97 11.86 2.68
CA ASP A 192 -26.34 11.42 2.40
C ASP A 192 -26.42 9.91 2.10
N GLY A 193 -25.34 9.31 1.62
CA GLY A 193 -25.26 7.86 1.51
C GLY A 193 -25.03 7.14 2.84
N VAL A 194 -24.45 7.74 3.89
CA VAL A 194 -24.51 7.17 5.25
C VAL A 194 -25.96 7.18 5.73
N LYS A 195 -26.71 8.27 5.50
CA LYS A 195 -28.14 8.37 5.86
C LYS A 195 -28.99 7.33 5.12
N LYS A 196 -28.64 7.03 3.87
CA LYS A 196 -29.33 6.06 3.02
C LYS A 196 -28.83 4.61 3.20
N GLY A 197 -27.92 4.35 4.15
CA GLY A 197 -27.31 3.02 4.32
C GLY A 197 -26.49 2.56 3.11
N MET A 198 -26.07 3.48 2.24
CA MET A 198 -25.27 3.28 1.05
C MET A 198 -23.76 3.28 1.33
N LEU A 199 -23.31 3.13 2.58
CA LEU A 199 -21.93 2.73 2.80
C LEU A 199 -21.83 1.27 2.34
N TRP A 200 -21.09 1.05 1.27
CA TRP A 200 -20.98 -0.27 0.66
C TRP A 200 -20.30 -1.30 1.60
N GLU A 201 -19.60 -0.83 2.64
CA GLU A 201 -19.14 -1.63 3.77
C GLU A 201 -19.68 -1.02 5.08
N CYS A 202 -20.70 -1.64 5.68
CA CYS A 202 -21.27 -1.19 6.96
C CYS A 202 -20.74 -1.97 8.17
N CYS A 203 -19.90 -3.00 7.95
CA CYS A 203 -19.34 -3.80 9.03
C CYS A 203 -18.19 -3.03 9.69
N LEU A 204 -18.45 -2.43 10.85
CA LEU A 204 -17.42 -1.73 11.63
C LEU A 204 -16.23 -2.64 11.96
N GLU A 205 -16.43 -3.94 12.17
CA GLU A 205 -15.30 -4.85 12.40
C GLU A 205 -14.35 -4.91 11.20
N ASN A 206 -14.86 -4.90 9.97
CA ASN A 206 -14.04 -4.87 8.76
C ASN A 206 -13.32 -3.53 8.59
N LEU A 207 -14.02 -2.43 8.86
CA LEU A 207 -13.42 -1.09 8.80
C LEU A 207 -12.34 -0.89 9.86
N LEU A 208 -12.55 -1.42 11.08
CA LEU A 208 -11.61 -1.32 12.19
C LEU A 208 -10.47 -2.34 12.13
N ARG A 209 -10.58 -3.39 11.29
CA ARG A 209 -9.45 -4.25 10.91
C ARG A 209 -8.43 -3.53 10.03
N TRP A 210 -8.78 -2.37 9.48
CA TRP A 210 -7.84 -1.56 8.71
C TRP A 210 -6.74 -1.03 9.65
N ASP A 211 -5.60 -1.69 9.59
CA ASP A 211 -4.38 -1.40 10.33
C ASP A 211 -3.46 -0.46 9.51
N GLY A 212 -4.05 0.33 8.60
CA GLY A 212 -3.35 1.27 7.75
C GLY A 212 -2.76 2.43 8.54
N VAL A 213 -1.46 2.68 8.35
CA VAL A 213 -0.82 3.94 8.74
C VAL A 213 -0.91 4.89 7.53
N ILE A 214 -1.85 5.85 7.59
CA ILE A 214 -1.75 7.05 6.74
C ILE A 214 -0.46 7.75 7.21
N GLN A 215 0.55 7.87 6.32
CA GLN A 215 1.49 8.99 6.46
C GLN A 215 0.84 10.14 5.71
#